data_AF-A0A7J7KMH2-F1
#
_entry.id   AF-A0A7J7KMH2-F1
#
_cell.length_a   1.000
_cell.length_b   1.000
_cell.length_c   1.000
_cell.angle_alpha   90.00
_cell.angle_beta   90.00
_cell.angle_gamma   90.00
#
_symmetry.space_group_name_H-M   'P 1'
#
loop_
_entity.id
_entity.type
_entity.pdbx_description
1 polymer ?
#
loop_
_entity_poly.entity_id
_entity_poly.type
_entity_poly.pdbx_seq_one_letter_code
_entity_poly.pdbx_strand_id
1 'polypeptide(L)'
;MLYGRADCRPRLTVANADRFPNPRAGLTKTLEWCNSTFNFNSTWCVAILGAHTLGQARPSASGFRGPWVADARHLNNAYFQDLRNKRWLQVRTT
;
A
#
# COMPACT_ATOMS: atom_id res chain seq x y z
N MET A 1 15.73 -2.61 -21.37
CA MET A 1 15.83 -2.21 -19.95
C MET A 1 15.91 -0.70 -19.91
N LEU A 2 15.05 -0.04 -19.13
CA LEU A 2 15.13 1.41 -18.95
C LEU A 2 16.01 1.69 -17.71
N TYR A 3 17.10 2.43 -17.90
CA TYR A 3 18.03 2.84 -16.86
C TYR A 3 18.33 4.34 -17.00
N GLY A 4 19.05 4.94 -16.03
CA GLY A 4 19.49 6.34 -16.10
C GLY A 4 18.66 7.37 -15.32
N ARG A 5 17.85 6.95 -14.33
CA ARG A 5 17.32 7.89 -13.33
C ARG A 5 18.48 8.52 -12.57
N ALA A 6 18.54 9.85 -12.54
CA ALA A 6 19.55 10.59 -11.79
C ALA A 6 19.08 10.84 -10.35
N ASP A 7 19.99 10.77 -9.39
CA ASP A 7 19.70 11.09 -8.00
C ASP A 7 19.25 12.55 -7.87
N CYS A 8 18.24 12.77 -7.03
CA CYS A 8 17.84 14.12 -6.66
C CYS A 8 19.03 14.83 -5.99
N ARG A 9 19.30 16.09 -6.33
CA ARG A 9 20.22 16.93 -5.54
C ARG A 9 19.72 16.95 -4.09
N PRO A 10 20.61 16.90 -3.08
CA PRO A 10 20.19 16.88 -1.68
C PRO A 10 19.35 18.14 -1.39
N ARG A 11 18.04 17.94 -1.25
CA ARG A 11 17.13 18.94 -0.68
C ARG A 11 17.13 18.71 0.81
N LEU A 12 17.47 19.75 1.58
CA LEU A 12 17.37 19.76 3.04
C LEU A 12 15.91 19.67 3.53
N THR A 13 14.94 19.72 2.62
CA THR A 13 13.52 19.54 2.92
C THR A 13 13.07 18.15 2.48
N VAL A 14 12.85 17.28 3.48
CA VAL A 14 12.13 16.01 3.30
C VAL A 14 10.76 16.30 2.70
N ALA A 15 10.40 15.56 1.64
CA ALA A 15 9.07 15.65 1.05
C ALA A 15 8.01 15.37 2.13
N ASN A 16 7.05 16.28 2.28
CA ASN A 16 6.00 16.22 3.31
C ASN A 16 5.31 14.84 3.33
N ALA A 17 5.13 14.27 4.53
CA ALA A 17 4.43 13.00 4.74
C ALA A 17 2.99 13.00 4.22
N ASP A 18 2.39 14.19 4.06
CA ASP A 18 1.06 14.42 3.48
C ASP A 18 0.91 13.94 2.02
N ARG A 19 2.01 13.52 1.39
CA ARG A 19 2.01 13.00 0.01
C ARG A 19 1.69 11.51 -0.10
N PHE A 20 1.57 10.78 1.00
CA PHE A 20 1.32 9.33 1.00
C PHE A 20 -0.15 8.99 1.30
N PRO A 21 -0.65 7.82 0.85
CA PRO A 21 -2.02 7.43 1.09
C PRO A 21 -2.22 7.09 2.57
N ASN A 22 -3.37 7.48 3.12
CA ASN A 22 -3.73 7.19 4.51
C ASN A 22 -4.49 5.84 4.60
N PRO A 23 -4.02 4.86 5.41
CA PRO A 23 -4.64 3.54 5.55
C PRO A 23 -6.06 3.57 6.15
N ARG A 24 -6.49 4.70 6.73
CA ARG A 24 -7.83 4.89 7.32
C ARG A 24 -8.79 5.67 6.42
N ALA A 25 -8.36 6.10 5.22
CA ALA A 25 -9.13 7.04 4.39
C ALA A 25 -10.23 6.40 3.53
N GLY A 26 -10.22 5.06 3.37
CA GLY A 26 -11.23 4.32 2.61
C GLY A 26 -11.12 4.46 1.09
N LEU A 27 -12.04 3.81 0.37
CA LEU A 27 -11.95 3.59 -1.08
C LEU A 27 -11.83 4.88 -1.89
N THR A 28 -12.74 5.83 -1.70
CA THR A 28 -12.79 7.08 -2.50
C THR A 28 -11.47 7.84 -2.41
N LYS A 29 -10.95 8.03 -1.20
CA LYS A 29 -9.69 8.75 -0.98
C LYS A 29 -8.47 7.98 -1.48
N THR A 30 -8.47 6.64 -1.41
CA THR A 30 -7.41 5.83 -2.01
C THR A 30 -7.39 5.96 -3.53
N LEU A 31 -8.55 5.90 -4.20
CA LEU A 31 -8.63 6.04 -5.65
C LEU A 31 -8.28 7.46 -6.12
N GLU A 32 -8.77 8.50 -5.42
CA GLU A 32 -8.40 9.90 -5.66
C GLU A 32 -6.87 10.11 -5.53
N TRP A 33 -6.24 9.52 -4.52
CA TRP A 33 -4.80 9.60 -4.32
C TRP A 33 -4.02 8.90 -5.45
N CYS A 34 -4.43 7.68 -5.82
CA CYS A 34 -3.82 6.95 -6.94
C CYS A 34 -3.90 7.74 -8.25
N ASN A 35 -5.06 8.36 -8.51
CA ASN A 35 -5.27 9.16 -9.71
C ASN A 35 -4.42 10.43 -9.69
N SER A 36 -4.45 11.20 -8.61
CA SER A 36 -3.68 12.46 -8.51
C SER A 36 -2.16 12.24 -8.50
N THR A 37 -1.68 11.12 -7.94
CA THR A 37 -0.23 10.86 -7.79
C THR A 37 0.38 10.16 -9.00
N PHE A 38 -0.32 9.18 -9.56
CA PHE A 38 0.21 8.32 -10.63
C PHE A 38 -0.57 8.39 -11.95
N ASN A 39 -1.67 9.15 -11.99
CA ASN A 39 -2.64 9.13 -13.10
C ASN A 39 -3.23 7.73 -13.35
N PHE A 40 -3.37 6.94 -12.29
CA PHE A 40 -3.95 5.60 -12.38
C PHE A 40 -5.48 5.66 -12.38
N ASN A 41 -6.09 4.80 -13.20
CA ASN A 41 -7.50 4.47 -13.07
C ASN A 41 -7.71 3.44 -11.93
N SER A 42 -8.96 3.07 -11.65
CA SER A 42 -9.28 2.12 -10.58
C SER A 42 -8.60 0.77 -10.77
N THR A 43 -8.52 0.23 -11.99
CA THR A 43 -7.85 -1.03 -12.29
C THR A 43 -6.38 -0.99 -11.92
N TRP A 44 -5.66 0.05 -12.33
CA TRP A 44 -4.23 0.20 -12.02
C TRP A 44 -3.98 0.42 -10.51
N CYS A 45 -4.85 1.19 -9.84
CA CYS A 45 -4.77 1.38 -8.39
C CYS A 45 -4.99 0.05 -7.64
N VAL A 46 -5.99 -0.75 -8.02
CA VAL A 46 -6.23 -2.07 -7.42
C VAL A 46 -5.05 -3.03 -7.68
N ALA A 47 -4.47 -3.01 -8.88
CA ALA A 47 -3.33 -3.85 -9.22
C ALA A 47 -2.14 -3.60 -8.29
N ILE A 48 -1.77 -2.33 -8.03
CA ILE A 48 -0.64 -2.00 -7.16
C ILE A 48 -0.92 -2.29 -5.68
N LEU A 49 -2.17 -2.22 -5.22
CA LEU A 49 -2.55 -2.68 -3.87
C LEU A 49 -2.25 -4.17 -3.65
N GLY A 50 -2.19 -4.97 -4.73
CA GLY A 50 -1.78 -6.37 -4.68
C GLY A 50 -0.36 -6.59 -4.13
N ALA A 51 0.49 -5.57 -4.12
CA ALA A 51 1.82 -5.64 -3.50
C ALA A 51 1.77 -5.98 -2.00
N HIS A 52 0.63 -5.76 -1.33
CA HIS A 52 0.40 -6.22 0.05
C HIS A 52 0.43 -7.75 0.23
N THR A 53 0.49 -8.53 -0.85
CA THR A 53 0.84 -9.96 -0.75
C THR A 53 2.23 -10.18 -0.17
N LEU A 54 3.10 -9.17 -0.18
CA LEU A 54 4.44 -9.21 0.37
C LEU A 54 4.52 -8.48 1.72
N GLY A 55 5.32 -9.02 2.63
CA GLY A 55 5.66 -8.38 3.89
C GLY A 55 4.49 -8.27 4.88
N GLN A 56 4.59 -7.28 5.77
CA GLN A 56 3.63 -7.09 6.87
C GLN A 56 3.66 -5.67 7.41
N ALA A 57 2.56 -5.28 8.06
CA ALA A 57 2.51 -4.06 8.84
C ALA A 57 3.30 -4.20 10.15
N ARG A 58 4.02 -3.14 10.51
CA ARG A 58 4.78 -3.03 11.77
C ARG A 58 4.26 -1.86 12.60
N PRO A 59 3.93 -2.06 13.88
CA PRO A 59 3.37 -1.00 14.72
C PRO A 59 4.23 0.26 14.80
N SER A 60 5.56 0.09 14.88
CA SER A 60 6.51 1.21 14.95
C SER A 60 6.58 2.06 13.67
N ALA A 61 6.07 1.56 12.53
CA ALA A 61 6.10 2.25 11.25
C ALA A 61 4.73 2.81 10.86
N SER A 62 3.63 2.08 11.15
CA SER A 62 2.29 2.44 10.68
C SER A 62 1.20 2.40 11.75
N GLY A 63 1.49 1.90 12.95
CA GLY A 63 0.48 1.61 13.97
C GLY A 63 -0.35 0.35 13.71
N PHE A 64 -0.13 -0.35 12.58
CA PHE A 64 -0.79 -1.63 12.26
C PHE A 64 0.17 -2.82 12.42
N ARG A 65 -0.37 -4.03 12.64
CA ARG A 65 0.41 -5.24 12.90
C ARG A 65 -0.02 -6.39 12.01
N GLY A 66 0.97 -7.12 11.49
CA GLY A 66 0.80 -8.44 10.91
C GLY A 66 0.74 -8.44 9.38
N PRO A 67 0.88 -9.62 8.76
CA PRO A 67 0.82 -9.77 7.31
C PRO A 67 -0.62 -9.76 6.80
N TRP A 68 -0.80 -9.44 5.52
CA TRP A 68 -2.11 -9.55 4.87
C TRP A 68 -2.43 -10.98 4.43
N VAL A 69 -1.39 -11.77 4.13
CA VAL A 69 -1.48 -13.16 3.66
C VAL A 69 -0.61 -14.08 4.54
N ALA A 70 -0.87 -15.38 4.52
CA ALA A 70 -0.11 -16.34 5.33
C ALA A 70 1.36 -16.47 4.87
N ASP A 71 1.57 -16.62 3.56
CA ASP A 71 2.90 -16.65 2.97
C ASP A 71 3.22 -15.31 2.30
N ALA A 72 3.79 -14.41 3.10
CA ALA A 72 4.08 -13.04 2.69
C ALA A 72 5.46 -12.87 2.02
N ARG A 73 6.06 -13.95 1.51
CA ARG A 73 7.39 -13.95 0.86
C ARG A 73 7.34 -14.16 -0.65
N HIS A 74 6.17 -14.52 -1.19
CA HIS A 74 5.99 -14.77 -2.61
C HIS A 74 5.05 -13.74 -3.25
N LEU A 75 5.48 -13.21 -4.39
CA LEU A 75 4.66 -12.30 -5.17
C LEU A 75 3.65 -13.12 -5.99
N ASN A 76 2.39 -13.08 -5.58
CA ASN A 76 1.27 -13.76 -6.23
C ASN A 76 -0.04 -12.95 -6.01
N ASN A 77 -1.21 -13.55 -6.26
CA ASN A 77 -2.50 -12.90 -6.07
C ASN A 77 -3.20 -13.24 -4.74
N ALA A 78 -2.48 -13.80 -3.75
CA ALA A 78 -3.06 -14.24 -2.49
C ALA A 78 -3.73 -13.11 -1.70
N TYR A 79 -3.22 -11.87 -1.81
CA TYR A 79 -3.88 -10.70 -1.21
C TYR A 79 -5.36 -10.58 -1.62
N PHE A 80 -5.64 -10.74 -2.93
CA PHE A 80 -7.00 -10.65 -3.44
C PHE A 80 -7.83 -11.89 -3.09
N GLN A 81 -7.21 -13.08 -3.11
CA GLN A 81 -7.89 -14.32 -2.69
C GLN A 81 -8.32 -14.24 -1.23
N ASP A 82 -7.43 -13.80 -0.35
CA ASP A 82 -7.69 -13.64 1.08
C ASP A 82 -8.71 -12.54 1.34
N LEU A 83 -8.59 -11.39 0.67
CA LEU A 83 -9.54 -10.29 0.77
C LEU A 83 -10.97 -10.75 0.44
N ARG A 84 -11.13 -11.58 -0.60
CA ARG A 84 -12.43 -12.11 -1.03
C ARG A 84 -12.94 -13.26 -0.15
N ASN A 85 -12.07 -14.20 0.21
CA ASN A 85 -12.48 -15.51 0.71
C ASN A 85 -12.40 -15.65 2.23
N LYS A 86 -11.63 -14.81 2.93
CA LYS A 86 -11.54 -14.86 4.39
C LYS A 86 -12.66 -14.07 5.07
N ARG A 87 -13.01 -14.50 6.28
CA ARG A 87 -13.88 -13.73 7.19
C ARG A 87 -13.05 -12.70 7.93
N TRP A 88 -13.19 -11.42 7.55
CA TRP A 88 -12.53 -10.30 8.20
C TRP A 88 -13.34 -9.84 9.42
N LEU A 89 -12.70 -9.81 10.59
CA LEU A 89 -13.29 -9.33 11.83
C LEU A 89 -12.54 -8.08 12.29
N GLN A 90 -13.27 -7.01 12.55
CA GLN A 90 -12.71 -5.83 13.19
C GLN A 90 -12.50 -6.13 14.67
N VAL A 91 -11.24 -6.28 15.07
CA VAL A 91 -10.85 -6.42 16.47
C VAL A 91 -10.42 -5.06 17.02
N ARG A 92 -10.86 -4.72 18.23
CA ARG A 92 -10.33 -3.56 18.95
C ARG A 92 -8.91 -3.90 19.41
N THR A 93 -7.94 -3.20 18.87
CA THR A 93 -6.56 -3.24 19.40
C THR A 93 -6.54 -2.35 20.65
N THR A 94 -6.29 -2.96 21.81
CA THR A 94 -6.06 -2.26 23.10
C THR A 94 -4.78 -1.46 23.08
#